data_AF-X1E4D5-F1
#
_entry.id   AF-X1E4D5-F1
#
_cell.length_a   1.000
_cell.length_b   1.000
_cell.length_c   1.000
_cell.angle_alpha   90.00
_cell.angle_beta   90.00
_cell.angle_gamma   90.00
#
_symmetry.space_group_name_H-M   'P 1'
#
loop_
_entity.id
_entity.type
_entity.pdbx_description
1 polymer ?
#
loop_
_entity_poly.entity_id
_entity_poly.type
_entity_poly.pdbx_seq_one_letter_code
_entity_poly.pdbx_strand_id
1 'polypeptide(L)'
;EGKTVSVINLALIMAQAGNKVLLVDADLRKPLVHKYYGLPIDPGLTDFVLGNYHWNEVTNTISDIMLGEFGIDDILKTPGMDTLHIVTAGTKPPNPSEILSSTRFRQFLKEASKDYNFIFIDAPPVLPVADASDIATLADGVILVYMVGKIGRGVLKRVKTNLENVDAKLTGVILNKVKSNAGPEYYQYHSYYYYGNEPEVKKDKKIKTSKSHKNKSNKPAHKRKIAGSIMLVILLSVGLLGFFWQDMGFTIPDWLASYKNFFHFN
;
A
#
# COMPACT_ATOMS: atom_id res chain seq x y z
N GLU A 1 -12.00 2.84 -4.95
CA GLU A 1 -11.45 1.59 -4.40
C GLU A 1 -10.00 1.80 -3.96
N GLY A 2 -9.72 2.72 -3.03
CA GLY A 2 -8.39 3.33 -2.93
C GLY A 2 -7.23 2.46 -2.39
N LYS A 3 -7.29 1.14 -2.53
CA LYS A 3 -6.17 0.22 -2.32
C LYS A 3 -5.04 0.48 -3.31
N THR A 4 -5.32 0.42 -4.62
CA THR A 4 -4.30 0.64 -5.65
C THR A 4 -3.63 1.99 -5.46
N VAL A 5 -4.43 3.04 -5.22
CA VAL A 5 -3.90 4.38 -4.90
C VAL A 5 -3.07 4.39 -3.62
N SER A 6 -3.52 3.74 -2.55
CA SER A 6 -2.74 3.63 -1.31
C SER A 6 -1.44 2.88 -1.51
N VAL A 7 -1.43 1.79 -2.28
CA VAL A 7 -0.24 1.00 -2.62
C VAL A 7 0.75 1.84 -3.41
N ILE A 8 0.29 2.49 -4.48
CA ILE A 8 1.08 3.34 -5.36
C ILE A 8 1.77 4.43 -4.56
N ASN A 9 1.00 5.15 -3.72
CA ASN A 9 1.56 6.23 -2.91
C ASN A 9 2.53 5.71 -1.86
N LEU A 10 2.24 4.57 -1.22
CA LEU A 10 3.16 3.98 -0.25
C LEU A 10 4.46 3.53 -0.91
N ALA A 11 4.40 2.89 -2.08
CA ALA A 11 5.56 2.50 -2.85
C ALA A 11 6.40 3.73 -3.24
N LEU A 12 5.76 4.78 -3.74
CA LEU A 12 6.43 6.02 -4.12
C LEU A 12 7.09 6.73 -2.93
N ILE A 13 6.41 6.84 -1.78
CA ILE A 13 6.98 7.46 -0.57
C ILE A 13 8.21 6.68 -0.09
N MET A 14 8.16 5.35 -0.14
CA MET A 14 9.31 4.53 0.24
C MET A 14 10.47 4.69 -0.75
N ALA A 15 10.18 4.83 -2.04
CA ALA A 15 11.19 5.12 -3.06
C ALA A 15 11.82 6.51 -2.86
N GLN A 16 11.00 7.53 -2.58
CA GLN A 16 11.44 8.89 -2.21
C GLN A 16 12.32 8.93 -0.97
N ALA A 17 12.11 8.00 -0.03
CA ALA A 17 12.97 7.83 1.13
C ALA A 17 14.32 7.15 0.80
N GLY A 18 14.63 6.93 -0.49
CA GLY A 18 15.88 6.36 -0.98
C GLY A 18 15.91 4.82 -1.01
N ASN A 19 14.76 4.17 -0.87
CA ASN A 19 14.69 2.71 -0.98
C ASN A 19 14.53 2.28 -2.43
N LYS A 20 15.07 1.12 -2.77
CA LYS A 20 14.74 0.43 -4.03
C LYS A 20 13.45 -0.36 -3.84
N VAL A 21 12.42 0.01 -4.59
CA VAL A 21 11.05 -0.47 -4.41
C VAL A 21 10.54 -1.16 -5.66
N LEU A 22 9.90 -2.30 -5.49
CA LEU A 22 9.14 -2.98 -6.55
C LEU A 22 7.65 -2.89 -6.24
N LEU A 23 6.87 -2.42 -7.20
CA LEU A 23 5.41 -2.45 -7.18
C LEU A 23 4.91 -3.54 -8.13
N VAL A 24 4.12 -4.48 -7.63
CA VAL A 24 3.54 -5.58 -8.40
C VAL A 24 2.02 -5.43 -8.46
N ASP A 25 1.47 -5.31 -9.67
CA ASP A 25 0.02 -5.35 -9.91
C ASP A 25 -0.47 -6.80 -9.96
N ALA A 26 -0.92 -7.32 -8.82
CA ALA A 26 -1.45 -8.67 -8.68
C ALA A 26 -2.99 -8.71 -8.71
N ASP A 27 -3.68 -7.57 -8.94
CA ASP A 27 -5.11 -7.56 -9.23
C ASP A 27 -5.36 -7.88 -10.71
N LEU A 28 -5.13 -9.14 -11.07
CA LEU A 28 -5.28 -9.63 -12.45
C LEU A 28 -6.74 -9.58 -12.95
N ARG A 29 -7.70 -9.25 -12.07
CA ARG A 29 -9.13 -9.13 -12.41
C ARG A 29 -9.46 -7.72 -12.88
N LYS A 30 -8.94 -6.70 -12.20
CA LYS A 30 -9.14 -5.29 -12.52
C LYS A 30 -7.82 -4.51 -12.34
N PRO A 31 -6.81 -4.77 -13.17
CA PRO A 31 -5.52 -4.13 -13.02
C PRO A 31 -5.61 -2.65 -13.36
N LEU A 32 -4.94 -1.83 -12.55
CA LEU A 32 -5.02 -0.38 -12.66
C LEU A 32 -3.65 0.28 -12.59
N VAL A 33 -2.61 -0.39 -12.09
CA VAL A 33 -1.29 0.24 -11.86
C VAL A 33 -0.71 0.78 -13.16
N HIS A 34 -0.79 0.02 -14.26
CA HIS A 34 -0.30 0.44 -15.57
C HIS A 34 -0.87 1.80 -16.00
N LYS A 35 -2.15 2.07 -15.72
CA LYS A 35 -2.80 3.36 -16.06
C LYS A 35 -2.25 4.53 -15.24
N TYR A 36 -1.93 4.30 -13.97
CA TYR A 36 -1.36 5.34 -13.11
C TYR A 36 0.07 5.70 -13.51
N TYR A 37 0.75 4.87 -14.30
CA TYR A 37 2.11 5.11 -14.75
C TYR A 37 2.23 5.19 -16.27
N GLY A 38 1.11 5.20 -16.99
CA GLY A 38 1.09 5.36 -18.45
C GLY A 38 1.85 4.25 -19.17
N LEU A 39 1.91 3.07 -18.55
CA LEU A 39 2.64 1.91 -19.03
C LEU A 39 1.72 1.01 -19.86
N PRO A 40 2.27 0.26 -20.83
CA PRO A 40 1.56 -0.85 -21.43
C PRO A 40 1.22 -1.89 -20.35
N ILE A 41 0.07 -2.56 -20.50
CA ILE A 41 -0.35 -3.58 -19.53
C ILE A 41 0.47 -4.88 -19.67
N ASP A 42 0.89 -5.21 -20.89
CA ASP A 42 1.65 -6.41 -21.24
C ASP A 42 2.95 -6.08 -22.01
N PRO A 43 3.99 -6.92 -21.91
CA PRO A 43 4.07 -8.13 -21.08
C PRO A 43 4.20 -7.79 -19.58
N GLY A 44 3.57 -8.60 -18.72
CA GLY A 44 3.55 -8.38 -17.27
C GLY A 44 3.56 -9.68 -16.46
N LEU A 45 3.02 -9.63 -15.24
CA LEU A 45 3.03 -10.74 -14.28
C LEU A 45 2.47 -12.03 -14.87
N THR A 46 1.33 -11.95 -15.57
CA THR A 46 0.71 -13.14 -16.16
C THR A 46 1.57 -13.75 -17.26
N ASP A 47 2.17 -12.92 -18.12
CA ASP A 47 3.03 -13.36 -19.22
C ASP A 47 4.33 -13.99 -18.68
N PHE A 48 4.87 -13.45 -17.59
CA PHE A 48 5.97 -14.08 -16.86
C PHE A 48 5.59 -15.46 -16.32
N VAL A 49 4.41 -15.62 -15.72
CA VAL A 49 4.01 -16.90 -15.09
C VAL A 49 3.67 -17.96 -16.14
N LEU A 50 2.99 -17.59 -17.23
CA LEU A 50 2.52 -18.53 -18.26
C LEU A 50 3.51 -18.73 -19.41
N GLY A 51 4.40 -17.76 -19.65
CA GLY A 51 5.30 -17.72 -20.78
C GLY A 51 6.77 -17.98 -20.42
N ASN A 52 7.63 -17.70 -21.39
CA ASN A 52 9.07 -17.86 -21.29
C ASN A 52 9.82 -16.55 -20.95
N TYR A 53 9.12 -15.57 -20.39
CA TYR A 53 9.76 -14.34 -19.91
C TYR A 53 10.49 -14.59 -18.59
N HIS A 54 11.63 -13.93 -18.43
CA HIS A 54 12.25 -13.70 -17.13
C HIS A 54 11.58 -12.51 -16.44
N TRP A 55 11.54 -12.51 -15.10
CA TRP A 55 10.79 -11.48 -14.36
C TRP A 55 11.37 -10.06 -14.54
N ASN A 56 12.67 -9.96 -14.80
CA ASN A 56 13.34 -8.70 -15.12
C ASN A 56 12.95 -8.15 -16.49
N GLU A 57 12.54 -8.99 -17.45
CA GLU A 57 12.06 -8.56 -18.77
C GLU A 57 10.65 -7.94 -18.72
N VAL A 58 9.86 -8.28 -17.69
CA VAL A 58 8.53 -7.70 -17.46
C VAL A 58 8.52 -6.63 -16.37
N THR A 59 9.71 -6.19 -15.94
CA THR A 59 9.88 -5.14 -14.94
C THR A 59 10.13 -3.81 -15.63
N ASN A 60 9.18 -2.90 -15.49
CA ASN A 60 9.24 -1.54 -15.99
C ASN A 60 10.05 -0.65 -15.04
N THR A 61 10.83 0.24 -15.62
CA THR A 61 11.69 1.22 -14.96
C THR A 61 11.24 2.64 -15.31
N ILE A 62 11.94 3.63 -14.76
CA ILE A 62 11.69 5.04 -15.11
C ILE A 62 11.73 5.29 -16.63
N SER A 63 12.62 4.61 -17.36
CA SER A 63 12.76 4.74 -18.82
C SER A 63 11.48 4.36 -19.54
N ASP A 64 10.85 3.26 -19.13
CA ASP A 64 9.59 2.78 -19.73
C ASP A 64 8.45 3.75 -19.42
N ILE A 65 8.44 4.34 -18.21
CA ILE A 65 7.48 5.37 -17.83
C ILE A 65 7.67 6.63 -18.69
N MET A 66 8.91 7.06 -18.95
CA MET A 66 9.20 8.21 -19.81
C MET A 66 8.74 8.01 -21.26
N LEU A 67 8.78 6.77 -21.75
CA LEU A 67 8.36 6.42 -23.11
C LEU A 67 6.85 6.22 -23.23
N GLY A 68 6.16 6.08 -22.09
CA GLY A 68 4.72 5.94 -22.01
C GLY A 68 3.98 7.27 -22.15
N GLU A 69 2.85 7.38 -21.45
CA GLU A 69 2.02 8.60 -21.47
C GLU A 69 2.55 9.72 -20.56
N PHE A 70 3.65 9.49 -19.83
CA PHE A 70 4.24 10.48 -18.92
C PHE A 70 5.27 11.35 -19.63
N GLY A 71 5.08 12.67 -19.56
CA GLY A 71 6.07 13.63 -20.02
C GLY A 71 7.26 13.71 -19.06
N ILE A 72 8.42 14.11 -19.59
CA ILE A 72 9.64 14.36 -18.80
C ILE A 72 9.37 15.32 -17.63
N ASP A 73 8.52 16.33 -17.83
CA ASP A 73 8.18 17.32 -16.81
C ASP A 73 7.46 16.73 -15.59
N ASP A 74 6.62 15.71 -15.79
CA ASP A 74 5.88 15.05 -14.69
C ASP A 74 6.81 14.19 -13.83
N ILE A 75 7.81 13.60 -14.48
CA ILE A 75 8.81 12.74 -13.83
C ILE A 75 9.81 13.59 -13.05
N LEU A 76 10.28 14.70 -13.61
CA LEU A 76 11.17 15.63 -12.91
C LEU A 76 10.52 16.25 -11.65
N LYS A 77 9.19 16.36 -11.62
CA LYS A 77 8.42 16.83 -10.46
C LYS A 77 8.14 15.73 -9.43
N THR A 78 8.50 14.49 -9.72
CA THR A 78 8.19 13.32 -8.88
C THR A 78 9.48 12.61 -8.47
N PRO A 79 10.16 13.06 -7.41
CA PRO A 79 11.34 12.39 -6.87
C PRO A 79 11.05 10.91 -6.53
N GLY A 80 12.09 10.06 -6.59
CA GLY A 80 12.01 8.63 -6.23
C GLY A 80 11.54 7.70 -7.35
N MET A 81 11.16 8.22 -8.52
CA MET A 81 10.77 7.39 -9.67
C MET A 81 11.93 6.55 -10.23
N ASP A 82 13.17 6.97 -10.01
CA ASP A 82 14.39 6.29 -10.44
C ASP A 82 14.65 4.98 -9.68
N THR A 83 14.13 4.86 -8.45
CA THR A 83 14.25 3.66 -7.61
C THR A 83 12.95 2.88 -7.46
N LEU A 84 11.88 3.30 -8.15
CA LEU A 84 10.59 2.63 -8.20
C LEU A 84 10.45 1.83 -9.49
N HIS A 85 10.40 0.51 -9.38
CA HIS A 85 10.17 -0.39 -10.51
C HIS A 85 8.78 -1.01 -10.43
N ILE A 86 8.22 -1.39 -11.58
CA ILE A 86 6.82 -1.79 -11.69
C ILE A 86 6.67 -3.05 -12.54
N VAL A 87 6.03 -4.07 -11.99
CA VAL A 87 5.52 -5.21 -12.75
C VAL A 87 4.01 -5.02 -12.91
N THR A 88 3.57 -4.81 -14.14
CA THR A 88 2.15 -4.71 -14.50
C THR A 88 1.49 -6.10 -14.47
N ALA A 89 0.16 -6.17 -14.55
CA ALA A 89 -0.57 -7.43 -14.46
C ALA A 89 -0.34 -8.37 -15.66
N GLY A 90 -0.03 -7.81 -16.84
CA GLY A 90 0.12 -8.56 -18.08
C GLY A 90 -1.20 -8.94 -18.74
N THR A 91 -1.11 -9.85 -19.71
CA THR A 91 -2.27 -10.40 -20.42
C THR A 91 -3.30 -10.97 -19.44
N LYS A 92 -4.58 -10.66 -19.62
CA LYS A 92 -5.62 -11.15 -18.72
C LYS A 92 -5.71 -12.69 -18.76
N PRO A 93 -5.48 -13.41 -17.63
CA PRO A 93 -5.54 -14.86 -17.61
C PRO A 93 -7.00 -15.37 -17.58
N PRO A 94 -7.25 -16.60 -18.04
CA PRO A 94 -8.54 -17.26 -17.85
C PRO A 94 -8.82 -17.51 -16.35
N ASN A 95 -7.78 -17.84 -15.57
CA ASN A 95 -7.89 -18.08 -14.13
C ASN A 95 -6.84 -17.31 -13.30
N PRO A 96 -7.16 -16.09 -12.80
CA PRO A 96 -6.28 -15.30 -11.95
C PRO A 96 -5.72 -16.03 -10.72
N SER A 97 -6.55 -16.85 -10.06
CA SER A 97 -6.18 -17.53 -8.81
C SER A 97 -5.04 -18.52 -9.01
N GLU A 98 -4.98 -19.19 -10.17
CA GLU A 98 -3.89 -20.12 -10.51
C GLU A 98 -2.56 -19.40 -10.73
N ILE A 99 -2.59 -18.22 -11.34
CA ILE A 99 -1.39 -17.39 -11.54
C ILE A 99 -0.78 -17.02 -10.19
N LEU A 100 -1.62 -16.53 -9.27
CA LEU A 100 -1.21 -16.02 -7.95
C LEU A 100 -0.82 -17.13 -6.97
N SER A 101 -1.32 -18.35 -7.16
CA SER A 101 -0.92 -19.52 -6.35
C SER A 101 0.26 -20.30 -6.94
N SER A 102 0.66 -20.01 -8.18
CA SER A 102 1.71 -20.72 -8.91
C SER A 102 3.07 -20.70 -8.19
N THR A 103 3.83 -21.79 -8.35
CA THR A 103 5.23 -21.88 -7.87
C THR A 103 6.09 -20.77 -8.47
N ARG A 104 5.84 -20.41 -9.74
CA ARG A 104 6.60 -19.39 -10.47
C ARG A 104 6.41 -18.00 -9.87
N PHE A 105 5.20 -17.65 -9.44
CA PHE A 105 4.97 -16.40 -8.71
C PHE A 105 5.69 -16.36 -7.36
N ARG A 106 5.65 -17.47 -6.59
CA ARG A 106 6.38 -17.58 -5.31
C ARG A 106 7.89 -17.43 -5.51
N GLN A 107 8.42 -18.06 -6.56
CA GLN A 107 9.84 -17.96 -6.92
C GLN A 107 10.21 -16.53 -7.32
N PHE A 108 9.37 -15.86 -8.12
CA PHE A 108 9.56 -14.45 -8.47
C PHE A 108 9.69 -13.56 -7.23
N LEU A 109 8.76 -13.64 -6.28
CA LEU A 109 8.84 -12.83 -5.06
C LEU A 109 10.11 -13.11 -4.24
N LYS A 110 10.53 -14.38 -4.19
CA LYS A 110 11.77 -14.80 -3.50
C LYS A 110 13.05 -14.31 -4.21
N GLU A 111 13.03 -14.23 -5.53
CA GLU A 111 14.15 -13.71 -6.32
C GLU A 111 14.22 -12.19 -6.21
N ALA A 112 13.10 -11.52 -6.46
CA ALA A 112 12.98 -10.07 -6.36
C ALA A 112 13.35 -9.55 -4.96
N SER A 113 13.02 -10.28 -3.88
CA SER A 113 13.34 -9.82 -2.51
C SER A 113 14.84 -9.70 -2.22
N LYS A 114 15.70 -10.27 -3.07
CA LYS A 114 17.15 -10.08 -2.99
C LYS A 114 17.61 -8.72 -3.53
N ASP A 115 16.85 -8.15 -4.45
CA ASP A 115 17.23 -6.96 -5.22
C ASP A 115 16.48 -5.69 -4.80
N TYR A 116 15.41 -5.82 -4.02
CA TYR A 116 14.56 -4.71 -3.57
C TYR A 116 14.49 -4.66 -2.03
N ASN A 117 14.48 -3.44 -1.48
CA ASN A 117 14.29 -3.23 -0.05
C ASN A 117 12.82 -3.45 0.34
N PHE A 118 11.90 -3.04 -0.53
CA PHE A 118 10.47 -3.21 -0.35
C PHE A 118 9.82 -3.74 -1.63
N ILE A 119 8.92 -4.72 -1.47
CA ILE A 119 8.04 -5.18 -2.53
C ILE A 119 6.61 -4.92 -2.09
N PHE A 120 5.91 -4.02 -2.80
CA PHE A 120 4.49 -3.76 -2.59
C PHE A 120 3.67 -4.54 -3.59
N ILE A 121 2.68 -5.27 -3.10
CA ILE A 121 1.78 -6.06 -3.95
C ILE A 121 0.37 -5.45 -3.86
N ASP A 122 -0.17 -5.02 -5.00
CA ASP A 122 -1.58 -4.63 -5.14
C ASP A 122 -2.40 -5.89 -5.40
N ALA A 123 -3.15 -6.39 -4.42
CA ALA A 123 -3.88 -7.65 -4.53
C ALA A 123 -5.39 -7.47 -4.69
N PRO A 124 -6.13 -8.41 -5.29
CA PRO A 124 -7.59 -8.31 -5.40
C PRO A 124 -8.26 -8.16 -4.01
N PRO A 125 -9.53 -7.69 -3.93
CA PRO A 125 -10.24 -7.59 -2.66
C PRO A 125 -10.36 -8.96 -1.94
N VAL A 126 -10.19 -9.02 -0.61
CA VAL A 126 -10.28 -10.30 0.18
C VAL A 126 -11.63 -10.97 0.07
N LEU A 127 -12.66 -10.17 -0.11
CA LEU A 127 -14.02 -10.66 -0.24
C LEU A 127 -14.56 -10.13 -1.56
N PRO A 128 -15.16 -10.99 -2.39
CA PRO A 128 -15.50 -12.40 -2.14
C PRO A 128 -14.38 -13.42 -2.47
N VAL A 129 -13.17 -12.99 -2.85
CA VAL A 129 -12.21 -13.85 -3.55
C VAL A 129 -11.08 -14.35 -2.64
N ALA A 130 -10.76 -15.65 -2.69
CA ALA A 130 -9.71 -16.26 -1.88
C ALA A 130 -8.28 -15.81 -2.26
N ASP A 131 -8.08 -15.31 -3.49
CA ASP A 131 -6.79 -14.93 -4.08
C ASP A 131 -5.91 -14.07 -3.16
N ALA A 132 -6.51 -13.11 -2.45
CA ALA A 132 -5.77 -12.21 -1.57
C ALA A 132 -5.19 -12.91 -0.34
N SER A 133 -5.86 -13.97 0.16
CA SER A 133 -5.41 -14.76 1.30
C SER A 133 -4.20 -15.61 0.94
N ASP A 134 -4.15 -16.15 -0.28
CA ASP A 134 -3.01 -16.96 -0.74
C ASP A 134 -1.75 -16.11 -0.87
N ILE A 135 -1.87 -14.91 -1.47
CA ILE A 135 -0.76 -13.96 -1.55
C ILE A 135 -0.35 -13.48 -0.15
N ALA A 136 -1.30 -13.34 0.79
CA ALA A 136 -1.00 -12.89 2.15
C ALA A 136 -0.02 -13.80 2.88
N THR A 137 0.00 -15.10 2.57
CA THR A 137 0.99 -16.06 3.12
C THR A 137 2.40 -15.86 2.59
N LEU A 138 2.57 -15.11 1.50
CA LEU A 138 3.86 -14.82 0.85
C LEU A 138 4.47 -13.50 1.29
N ALA A 139 3.72 -12.68 2.03
CA ALA A 139 4.13 -11.36 2.46
C ALA A 139 4.58 -11.35 3.92
N ASP A 140 5.55 -10.50 4.25
CA ASP A 140 6.00 -10.27 5.63
C ASP A 140 4.96 -9.52 6.46
N GLY A 141 4.07 -8.79 5.78
CA GLY A 141 3.00 -8.03 6.40
C GLY A 141 1.86 -7.69 5.44
N VAL A 142 0.66 -7.61 6.00
CA VAL A 142 -0.57 -7.20 5.31
C VAL A 142 -1.06 -5.86 5.85
N ILE A 143 -1.40 -4.94 4.96
CA ILE A 143 -2.05 -3.66 5.27
C ILE A 143 -3.47 -3.70 4.72
N LEU A 144 -4.46 -3.57 5.60
CA LEU A 144 -5.86 -3.57 5.20
C LEU A 144 -6.36 -2.15 4.92
N VAL A 145 -6.82 -1.88 3.71
CA VAL A 145 -7.47 -0.63 3.32
C VAL A 145 -8.97 -0.76 3.49
N TYR A 146 -9.51 0.01 4.43
CA TYR A 146 -10.92 0.00 4.81
C TYR A 146 -11.58 1.33 4.41
N MET A 147 -12.64 1.26 3.60
CA MET A 147 -13.41 2.44 3.25
C MET A 147 -14.46 2.75 4.31
N VAL A 148 -14.30 3.89 4.98
CA VAL A 148 -15.20 4.33 6.05
C VAL A 148 -16.62 4.56 5.51
N GLY A 149 -17.61 4.12 6.29
CA GLY A 149 -19.04 4.32 5.99
C GLY A 149 -19.61 3.40 4.91
N LYS A 150 -18.80 2.59 4.22
CA LYS A 150 -19.28 1.63 3.21
C LYS A 150 -19.37 0.19 3.69
N ILE A 151 -18.61 -0.19 4.73
CA ILE A 151 -18.38 -1.59 5.06
C ILE A 151 -18.71 -1.84 6.53
N GLY A 152 -19.64 -2.76 6.79
CA GLY A 152 -20.03 -3.11 8.15
C GLY A 152 -18.90 -3.77 8.95
N ARG A 153 -18.88 -3.54 10.27
CA ARG A 153 -17.86 -4.09 11.19
C ARG A 153 -17.77 -5.63 11.14
N GLY A 154 -18.89 -6.33 10.88
CA GLY A 154 -18.91 -7.79 10.74
C GLY A 154 -18.06 -8.30 9.58
N VAL A 155 -18.06 -7.59 8.45
CA VAL A 155 -17.24 -7.91 7.27
C VAL A 155 -15.75 -7.76 7.60
N LEU A 156 -15.39 -6.70 8.33
CA LEU A 156 -14.03 -6.46 8.80
C LEU A 156 -13.55 -7.59 9.73
N LYS A 157 -14.40 -8.02 10.66
CA LYS A 157 -14.10 -9.14 11.56
C LYS A 157 -13.86 -10.43 10.77
N ARG A 158 -14.67 -10.70 9.73
CA ARG A 158 -14.50 -11.88 8.86
C ARG A 158 -13.18 -11.85 8.10
N VAL A 159 -12.77 -10.70 7.56
CA VAL A 159 -11.47 -10.59 6.89
C VAL A 159 -10.32 -10.80 7.85
N LYS A 160 -10.39 -10.20 9.03
CA LYS A 160 -9.39 -10.43 10.07
C LYS A 160 -9.27 -11.93 10.37
N THR A 161 -10.38 -12.61 10.63
CA THR A 161 -10.39 -14.05 10.89
C THR A 161 -9.85 -14.87 9.71
N ASN A 162 -10.20 -14.51 8.47
CA ASN A 162 -9.67 -15.20 7.28
C ASN A 162 -8.15 -15.07 7.16
N LEU A 163 -7.60 -13.88 7.41
CA LEU A 163 -6.16 -13.64 7.39
C LEU A 163 -5.45 -14.38 8.53
N GLU A 164 -6.04 -14.37 9.73
CA GLU A 164 -5.52 -15.13 10.88
C GLU A 164 -5.51 -16.64 10.62
N ASN A 165 -6.54 -17.18 9.96
CA ASN A 165 -6.63 -18.61 9.64
C ASN A 165 -5.56 -19.10 8.66
N VAL A 166 -4.96 -18.21 7.87
CA VAL A 166 -3.85 -18.52 6.94
C VAL A 166 -2.51 -18.04 7.48
N ASP A 167 -2.43 -17.74 8.78
CA ASP A 167 -1.25 -17.22 9.47
C ASP A 167 -0.66 -15.93 8.84
N ALA A 168 -1.49 -15.14 8.15
CA ALA A 168 -1.07 -13.88 7.56
C ALA A 168 -0.98 -12.77 8.61
N LYS A 169 0.16 -12.05 8.62
CA LYS A 169 0.43 -11.00 9.60
C LYS A 169 -0.21 -9.67 9.21
N LEU A 170 -1.40 -9.39 9.75
CA LEU A 170 -2.02 -8.06 9.63
C LEU A 170 -1.20 -7.01 10.40
N THR A 171 -0.44 -6.20 9.66
CA THR A 171 0.52 -5.21 10.20
C THR A 171 -0.09 -3.84 10.39
N GLY A 172 -1.16 -3.51 9.66
CA GLY A 172 -1.83 -2.22 9.81
C GLY A 172 -3.16 -2.11 9.07
N VAL A 173 -3.85 -0.99 9.29
CA VAL A 173 -5.10 -0.64 8.63
C VAL A 173 -5.03 0.80 8.13
N ILE A 174 -5.38 1.02 6.86
CA ILE A 174 -5.56 2.35 6.27
C ILE A 174 -7.06 2.65 6.22
N LEU A 175 -7.48 3.71 6.92
CA LEU A 175 -8.85 4.22 6.83
C LEU A 175 -8.94 5.18 5.65
N ASN A 176 -9.73 4.81 4.65
CA ASN A 176 -9.91 5.59 3.43
C ASN A 176 -11.30 6.27 3.41
N LYS A 177 -11.38 7.44 2.78
CA LYS A 177 -12.58 8.29 2.70
C LYS A 177 -13.18 8.64 4.07
N VAL A 178 -12.33 8.91 5.06
CA VAL A 178 -12.75 9.47 6.34
C VAL A 178 -13.37 10.84 6.05
N LYS A 179 -14.63 11.05 6.43
CA LYS A 179 -15.26 12.38 6.33
C LYS A 179 -14.60 13.29 7.36
N SER A 180 -14.25 14.51 6.96
CA SER A 180 -13.68 15.56 7.81
C SER A 180 -14.55 15.94 9.02
N ASN A 181 -15.80 15.49 9.04
CA ASN A 181 -16.81 15.80 10.05
C ASN A 181 -16.85 14.75 11.16
N ALA A 182 -15.91 13.80 11.19
CA ALA A 182 -15.62 13.02 12.40
C ALA A 182 -15.14 14.02 13.47
N GLY A 183 -15.94 14.21 14.52
CA GLY A 183 -15.93 15.38 15.39
C GLY A 183 -14.59 15.73 16.10
N PRO A 184 -14.60 16.77 16.95
CA PRO A 184 -13.41 17.35 17.60
C PRO A 184 -12.47 16.33 18.25
N GLU A 185 -13.01 15.21 18.72
CA GLU A 185 -12.29 14.09 19.34
C GLU A 185 -11.26 13.41 18.40
N TYR A 186 -11.51 13.37 17.09
CA TYR A 186 -10.57 12.83 16.09
C TYR A 186 -9.35 13.77 15.92
N TYR A 187 -9.60 15.09 15.92
CA TYR A 187 -8.54 16.09 15.87
C TYR A 187 -7.77 16.21 17.19
N GLN A 188 -8.42 15.99 18.34
CA GLN A 188 -7.77 16.07 19.65
C GLN A 188 -6.70 14.97 19.83
N TYR A 189 -6.96 13.76 19.30
CA TYR A 189 -5.96 12.69 19.29
C TYR A 189 -4.81 12.98 18.32
N HIS A 190 -5.09 13.54 17.15
CA HIS A 190 -4.04 13.90 16.17
C HIS A 190 -3.20 15.12 16.58
N SER A 191 -3.80 16.10 17.27
CA SER A 191 -3.13 17.30 17.79
C SER A 191 -2.14 16.95 18.91
N TYR A 192 -2.52 16.06 19.83
CA TYR A 192 -1.65 15.69 20.96
C TYR A 192 -0.40 14.90 20.52
N TYR A 193 -0.48 14.15 19.42
CA TYR A 193 0.64 13.38 18.88
C TYR A 193 1.58 14.19 17.95
N TYR A 194 1.10 15.28 17.33
CA TYR A 194 1.90 16.11 16.41
C TYR A 194 2.34 17.46 16.99
N TYR A 195 1.64 17.99 18.00
CA TYR A 195 1.93 19.28 18.64
C TYR A 195 2.08 19.20 20.17
N GLY A 196 2.21 17.99 20.73
CA GLY A 196 2.53 17.80 22.14
C GLY A 196 3.95 18.28 22.44
N ASN A 197 4.11 19.58 22.66
CA ASN A 197 5.29 20.14 23.32
C ASN A 197 5.54 19.35 24.60
N GLU A 198 6.80 18.94 24.83
CA GLU A 198 7.22 18.45 26.13
C GLU A 198 6.69 19.42 27.20
N PRO A 199 5.98 18.93 28.24
CA PRO A 199 5.42 19.82 29.23
C PRO A 199 6.57 20.56 29.92
N GLU A 200 6.63 21.88 29.74
CA GLU A 200 7.46 22.75 30.54
C GLU A 200 7.16 22.50 32.02
N VAL A 201 8.14 21.92 32.71
CA VAL A 201 8.09 21.74 34.16
C VAL A 201 8.16 23.12 34.82
N LYS A 202 7.00 23.71 35.12
CA LYS A 202 6.92 24.85 36.04
C LYS A 202 7.30 24.37 37.44
N LYS A 203 8.44 24.87 37.92
CA LYS A 203 8.91 24.71 39.30
C LYS A 203 8.09 25.57 40.28
N ASP A 204 8.08 25.06 41.51
CA ASP A 204 7.61 25.61 42.79
C ASP A 204 6.12 25.36 43.14
N LYS A 205 5.72 24.84 44.32
CA LYS A 205 6.44 24.44 45.54
C LYS A 205 5.48 23.65 46.46
N LYS A 206 5.92 22.49 46.96
CA LYS A 206 5.89 22.00 48.37
C LYS A 206 5.74 20.48 48.49
N ILE A 207 6.91 19.85 48.57
CA ILE A 207 7.33 18.79 49.51
C ILE A 207 6.22 18.23 50.41
N LYS A 208 5.87 16.94 50.22
CA LYS A 208 5.85 15.94 51.29
C LYS A 208 6.43 14.61 50.79
N THR A 209 7.27 14.06 51.64
CA THR A 209 8.21 12.96 51.47
C THR A 209 7.55 11.57 51.50
N SER A 210 7.96 10.65 50.61
CA SER A 210 8.27 9.26 51.01
C SER A 210 9.07 8.47 49.95
N LYS A 211 10.32 8.21 50.30
CA LYS A 211 11.15 7.00 50.09
C LYS A 211 11.06 6.18 48.78
N SER A 212 12.12 6.38 47.96
CA SER A 212 13.12 5.38 47.55
C SER A 212 12.67 3.96 47.16
N HIS A 213 12.90 3.57 45.89
CA HIS A 213 13.77 2.44 45.53
C HIS A 213 14.35 2.61 44.11
N LYS A 214 15.68 2.51 44.01
CA LYS A 214 16.46 2.46 42.77
C LYS A 214 16.34 1.05 42.17
N ASN A 215 16.24 0.94 40.83
CA ASN A 215 17.13 0.01 40.12
C ASN A 215 17.35 0.34 38.64
N LYS A 216 18.60 0.12 38.23
CA LYS A 216 19.19 0.36 36.90
C LYS A 216 18.82 -0.78 35.93
N SER A 217 18.71 -0.48 34.64
CA SER A 217 19.57 -1.13 33.62
C SER A 217 19.41 -0.46 32.25
N ASN A 218 20.51 0.06 31.72
CA ASN A 218 20.69 0.42 30.32
C ASN A 218 21.11 -0.84 29.54
N LYS A 219 20.48 -1.09 28.38
CA LYS A 219 21.07 -1.88 27.30
C LYS A 219 20.83 -1.16 25.96
N PRO A 220 21.82 -1.12 25.05
CA PRO A 220 21.70 -0.39 23.80
C PRO A 220 20.82 -1.15 22.80
N ALA A 221 20.05 -0.40 22.01
CA ALA A 221 19.22 -0.93 20.93
C ALA A 221 20.08 -1.54 19.82
N HIS A 222 19.86 -2.81 19.53
CA HIS A 222 20.49 -3.54 18.45
C HIS A 222 19.86 -3.12 17.11
N LYS A 223 20.59 -2.40 16.25
CA LYS A 223 20.18 -2.17 14.86
C LYS A 223 20.18 -3.52 14.12
N ARG A 224 19.00 -4.01 13.73
CA ARG A 224 18.84 -5.15 12.81
C ARG A 224 18.78 -4.60 11.38
N LYS A 225 19.65 -5.09 10.50
CA LYS A 225 19.53 -4.90 9.05
C LYS A 225 18.25 -5.58 8.58
N ILE A 226 17.33 -4.82 7.98
CA ILE A 226 16.12 -5.34 7.35
C ILE A 226 16.52 -5.73 5.93
N ALA A 227 16.62 -7.02 5.66
CA ALA A 227 16.65 -7.55 4.30
C ALA A 227 15.20 -7.65 3.81
N GLY A 228 14.96 -7.26 2.55
CA GLY A 228 13.70 -7.26 1.77
C GLY A 228 12.39 -7.50 2.53
N SER A 229 11.59 -6.45 2.74
CA SER A 229 10.24 -6.57 3.30
C SER A 229 9.18 -6.59 2.19
N ILE A 230 8.40 -7.65 2.11
CA ILE A 230 7.24 -7.79 1.23
C ILE A 230 5.98 -7.31 1.97
N MET A 231 5.34 -6.25 1.48
CA MET A 231 4.12 -5.67 2.05
C MET A 231 2.95 -5.83 1.08
N LEU A 232 1.92 -6.55 1.52
CA LEU A 232 0.68 -6.74 0.78
C LEU A 232 -0.36 -5.71 1.23
N VAL A 233 -1.02 -5.03 0.30
CA VAL A 233 -2.13 -4.14 0.67
C VAL A 233 -3.44 -4.68 0.11
N ILE A 234 -4.44 -4.76 0.96
CA ILE A 234 -5.67 -5.48 0.72
C ILE A 234 -6.86 -4.55 0.94
N LEU A 235 -7.82 -4.46 0.01
CA LEU A 235 -9.09 -3.74 0.26
C LEU A 235 -10.19 -4.71 0.72
N LEU A 236 -11.08 -4.20 1.57
CA LEU A 236 -12.44 -4.71 1.70
C LEU A 236 -13.36 -3.96 0.72
N SER A 237 -14.09 -4.66 -0.15
CA SER A 237 -15.20 -4.05 -0.91
C SER A 237 -16.39 -4.99 -0.99
N VAL A 238 -17.58 -4.48 -0.73
CA VAL A 238 -18.84 -5.11 -1.12
C VAL A 238 -19.21 -4.54 -2.48
N GLY A 239 -19.30 -5.40 -3.50
CA GLY A 239 -19.60 -4.99 -4.87
C GLY A 239 -21.04 -4.48 -5.00
N LEU A 240 -21.20 -3.18 -5.18
CA LEU A 240 -22.41 -2.54 -5.70
C LEU A 240 -21.98 -1.36 -6.57
N LEU A 241 -21.77 -1.64 -7.86
CA LEU A 241 -21.62 -0.66 -8.93
C LEU A 241 -23.02 -0.21 -9.37
N GLY A 242 -23.27 1.09 -9.46
CA GLY A 242 -24.38 1.59 -10.28
C GLY A 242 -25.00 2.96 -9.96
N PHE A 243 -25.16 3.37 -8.70
CA PHE A 243 -26.30 4.28 -8.41
C PHE A 243 -26.04 5.70 -7.86
N PHE A 244 -24.81 6.16 -7.64
CA PHE A 244 -24.62 7.41 -6.84
C PHE A 244 -23.49 8.35 -7.31
N TRP A 245 -23.30 8.55 -8.62
CA TRP A 245 -22.23 9.43 -9.11
C TRP A 245 -22.65 10.83 -9.56
N GLN A 246 -23.94 11.22 -9.49
CA GLN A 246 -24.36 12.49 -10.11
C GLN A 246 -24.44 13.70 -9.16
N ASP A 247 -24.40 13.53 -7.83
CA ASP A 247 -24.86 14.60 -6.91
C ASP A 247 -23.82 15.20 -5.95
N MET A 248 -22.50 15.04 -6.16
CA MET A 248 -21.53 15.66 -5.25
C MET A 248 -20.51 16.55 -5.95
N GLY A 249 -20.86 17.83 -6.06
CA GLY A 249 -19.97 18.91 -6.46
C GLY A 249 -18.88 19.18 -5.41
N PHE A 250 -17.70 18.61 -5.63
CA PHE A 250 -16.49 18.87 -4.84
C PHE A 250 -15.47 19.65 -5.67
N THR A 251 -14.87 20.69 -5.06
CA THR A 251 -13.65 21.33 -5.56
C THR A 251 -12.41 20.57 -5.06
N ILE A 252 -11.45 20.34 -5.95
CA ILE A 252 -10.22 19.57 -5.73
C ILE A 252 -9.27 20.36 -4.81
N PRO A 253 -8.69 19.76 -3.74
CA PRO A 253 -7.66 20.40 -2.92
C PRO A 253 -6.41 20.78 -3.72
N ASP A 254 -5.74 21.88 -3.38
CA ASP A 254 -4.63 22.44 -4.19
C ASP A 254 -3.44 21.48 -4.40
N TRP A 255 -3.12 20.63 -3.42
CA TRP A 255 -2.06 19.63 -3.55
C TRP A 255 -2.43 18.45 -4.49
N LEU A 256 -3.72 18.31 -4.80
CA LEU A 256 -4.26 17.36 -5.79
C LEU A 256 -4.38 18.00 -7.19
N ALA A 257 -4.19 19.31 -7.32
CA ALA A 257 -4.28 20.00 -8.61
C ALA A 257 -3.19 19.54 -9.61
N SER A 258 -2.01 19.14 -9.11
CA SER A 258 -0.95 18.54 -9.93
C SER A 258 -1.32 17.16 -10.50
N TYR A 259 -2.34 16.51 -9.94
CA TYR A 259 -2.88 15.22 -10.37
C TYR A 259 -4.24 15.38 -11.06
N LYS A 260 -4.63 16.61 -11.43
CA LYS A 260 -5.94 16.87 -12.05
C LYS A 260 -6.09 16.20 -13.42
N ASN A 261 -4.98 16.04 -14.14
CA ASN A 261 -4.93 15.33 -15.43
C ASN A 261 -5.01 13.79 -15.29
N PHE A 262 -4.80 13.25 -14.08
CA PHE A 262 -4.84 11.81 -13.79
C PHE A 262 -6.26 11.24 -13.65
N PHE A 263 -7.27 12.09 -13.41
CA PHE A 263 -8.63 11.66 -13.05
C PHE A 263 -9.65 11.92 -14.16
N HIS A 264 -9.28 11.82 -15.43
CA HIS A 264 -10.24 11.81 -16.53
C HIS A 264 -11.20 10.61 -16.41
N PHE A 265 -12.27 10.80 -15.64
CA PHE A 265 -13.49 10.02 -15.73
C PHE A 265 -14.33 10.63 -16.84
N ASN A 266 -14.49 9.90 -17.93
CA ASN A 266 -15.70 9.99 -18.74
C ASN A 266 -16.82 9.19 -18.05
#